data_AF-A0A4C1XUP5-F1
#
_entry.id   AF-A0A4C1XUP5-F1
#
_cell.length_a   1.000
_cell.length_b   1.000
_cell.length_c   1.000
_cell.angle_alpha   90.00
_cell.angle_beta   90.00
_cell.angle_gamma   90.00
#
_symmetry.space_group_name_H-M   'P 1'
#
loop_
_entity.id
_entity.type
_entity.pdbx_description
1 polymer ?
#
loop_
_entity_poly.entity_id
_entity_poly.type
_entity_poly.pdbx_seq_one_letter_code
_entity_poly.pdbx_strand_id
1 'polypeptide(L)'
;MRKNLPKDVTNAKLKRGELSAKSCNDITVCKWKDKRDVLVISNKHQLQLVNVRNRNGKVSLKPNIVADYNLGMSGIDRGDQMVSYYSCLRKTLRWHKKLALHIFEVYLQNAHRLLRLKDRASKIRLLKFREDFVKYLTGLNCGPQLCEAPGP
;
A
#
# COMPACT_ATOMS: atom_id res chain seq x y z
N MET A 1 23.64 -6.72 -11.59
CA MET A 1 23.63 -7.71 -10.49
C MET A 1 23.90 -6.98 -9.17
N ARG A 2 23.20 -7.30 -8.08
CA ARG A 2 23.47 -6.66 -6.76
C ARG A 2 24.86 -7.09 -6.28
N LYS A 3 25.75 -6.14 -6.04
CA LYS A 3 27.13 -6.38 -5.55
C LYS A 3 27.09 -6.56 -4.02
N ASN A 4 28.07 -7.27 -3.45
CA ASN A 4 28.30 -7.42 -2.00
C ASN A 4 27.26 -8.24 -1.21
N LEU A 5 26.52 -9.15 -1.86
CA LEU A 5 25.66 -10.09 -1.14
C LEU A 5 26.46 -11.32 -0.64
N PRO A 6 26.15 -11.84 0.56
CA PRO A 6 26.70 -13.11 1.03
C PRO A 6 26.38 -14.23 0.04
N LYS A 7 27.42 -14.75 -0.62
CA LYS A 7 27.29 -15.80 -1.66
C LYS A 7 26.81 -17.13 -1.06
N ASP A 8 27.22 -17.39 0.19
CA ASP A 8 26.75 -18.49 1.02
C ASP A 8 25.22 -18.51 1.14
N VAL A 9 24.61 -17.35 1.44
CA VAL A 9 23.15 -17.23 1.53
C VAL A 9 22.49 -17.23 0.15
N THR A 10 23.06 -16.49 -0.81
CA THR A 10 22.44 -16.28 -2.12
C THR A 10 22.42 -17.55 -2.97
N ASN A 11 23.48 -18.36 -2.91
CA ASN A 11 23.62 -19.59 -3.69
C ASN A 11 23.09 -20.83 -2.96
N ALA A 12 22.63 -20.70 -1.70
CA ALA A 12 22.04 -21.79 -0.95
C ALA A 12 20.88 -22.44 -1.74
N LYS A 13 20.94 -23.77 -1.90
CA LYS A 13 19.86 -24.56 -2.49
C LYS A 13 18.89 -24.94 -1.38
N LEU A 14 17.72 -24.33 -1.40
CA LEU A 14 16.70 -24.46 -0.35
C LEU A 14 15.50 -25.27 -0.87
N LYS A 15 14.96 -26.16 -0.02
CA LYS A 15 13.64 -26.76 -0.23
C LYS A 15 12.56 -25.77 0.16
N ARG A 16 11.32 -26.00 -0.30
CA ARG A 16 10.19 -25.12 0.00
C ARG A 16 9.97 -25.05 1.52
N GLY A 17 9.90 -23.83 2.05
CA GLY A 17 9.76 -23.52 3.47
C GLY A 17 11.08 -23.24 4.17
N GLU A 18 12.22 -23.67 3.61
CA GLU A 18 13.54 -23.43 4.19
C GLU A 18 14.01 -22.01 3.95
N LEU A 19 14.89 -21.55 4.85
CA LEU A 19 15.57 -20.27 4.77
C LEU A 19 17.07 -20.44 5.04
N SER A 20 17.85 -19.51 4.50
CA SER A 20 19.26 -19.30 4.83
C SER A 20 19.43 -17.82 5.08
N ALA A 21 20.18 -17.44 6.12
CA ALA A 21 20.37 -16.04 6.44
C ALA A 21 21.72 -15.79 7.09
N LYS A 22 22.16 -14.54 6.98
CA LYS A 22 23.38 -14.05 7.60
C LYS A 22 23.14 -12.63 8.08
N SER A 23 23.57 -12.35 9.30
CA SER A 23 23.46 -11.03 9.91
C SER A 23 24.86 -10.48 10.18
N CYS A 24 25.09 -9.22 9.84
CA CYS A 24 26.34 -8.50 10.10
C CYS A 24 26.01 -7.01 10.31
N ASN A 25 26.54 -6.40 11.37
CA ASN A 25 26.35 -4.96 11.68
C ASN A 25 24.89 -4.52 11.58
N ASP A 26 23.99 -5.21 12.30
CA ASP A 26 22.53 -5.01 12.31
C ASP A 26 21.80 -5.23 10.98
N ILE A 27 22.51 -5.57 9.90
CA ILE A 27 21.93 -5.91 8.61
C ILE A 27 21.80 -7.42 8.49
N THR A 28 20.57 -7.90 8.35
CA THR A 28 20.21 -9.29 8.08
C THR A 28 19.87 -9.46 6.59
N VAL A 29 20.60 -10.34 5.92
CA VAL A 29 20.27 -10.83 4.57
C VAL A 29 19.67 -12.23 4.71
N CYS A 30 18.47 -12.44 4.18
CA CYS A 30 17.76 -13.70 4.26
C CYS A 30 17.27 -14.14 2.87
N LYS A 31 17.59 -15.38 2.51
CA LYS A 31 17.02 -16.10 1.37
C LYS A 31 16.01 -17.10 1.88
N TRP A 32 14.78 -17.02 1.41
CA TRP A 32 13.70 -17.95 1.76
C TRP A 32 13.07 -18.54 0.50
N LYS A 33 12.70 -19.81 0.54
CA LYS A 33 12.08 -20.52 -0.59
C LYS A 33 10.59 -20.73 -0.35
N ASP A 34 9.75 -20.06 -1.14
CA ASP A 34 8.35 -20.48 -1.31
C ASP A 34 8.16 -21.19 -2.65
N LYS A 35 7.28 -20.69 -3.54
CA LYS A 35 7.21 -21.15 -4.93
C LYS A 35 8.47 -20.74 -5.71
N ARG A 36 9.08 -19.62 -5.32
CA ARG A 36 10.33 -19.06 -5.90
C ARG A 36 11.23 -18.60 -4.77
N ASP A 37 12.50 -18.38 -5.09
CA ASP A 37 13.47 -17.82 -4.15
C ASP A 37 13.11 -16.36 -3.88
N VAL A 38 13.03 -15.99 -2.61
CA VAL A 38 12.81 -14.63 -2.13
C VAL A 38 14.04 -14.21 -1.36
N LEU A 39 14.72 -13.16 -1.82
CA LEU A 39 15.87 -12.57 -1.14
C LEU A 39 15.46 -11.24 -0.53
N VAL A 40 15.58 -11.13 0.80
CA VAL A 40 15.25 -9.93 1.57
C VAL A 40 16.46 -9.45 2.36
N ILE A 41 16.50 -8.14 2.60
CA ILE A 41 17.50 -7.47 3.43
C ILE A 41 16.74 -6.60 4.41
N SER A 42 17.15 -6.62 5.68
CA SER A 42 16.56 -5.77 6.71
C SER A 42 17.58 -5.35 7.75
N ASN A 43 17.44 -4.15 8.28
CA ASN A 43 18.23 -3.61 9.39
C ASN A 43 17.50 -3.63 10.75
N LYS A 44 16.32 -4.26 10.81
CA LYS A 44 15.41 -4.17 11.97
C LYS A 44 15.13 -5.51 12.63
N HIS A 45 15.08 -6.58 11.85
CA HIS A 45 14.51 -7.84 12.31
C HIS A 45 15.61 -8.84 12.70
N GLN A 46 15.45 -9.44 13.88
CA GLN A 46 16.05 -10.74 14.18
C GLN A 46 15.21 -11.81 13.49
N LEU A 47 15.87 -12.74 12.79
CA LEU A 47 15.17 -13.68 11.92
C LEU A 47 14.35 -14.69 12.72
N GLN A 48 13.04 -14.72 12.47
CA GLN A 48 12.12 -15.68 13.06
C GLN A 48 11.09 -16.14 12.02
N LEU A 49 10.62 -17.38 12.14
CA LEU A 49 9.49 -17.89 11.36
C LEU A 49 8.19 -17.59 12.11
N VAL A 50 7.25 -16.95 11.43
CA VAL A 50 5.94 -16.59 11.97
C VAL A 50 4.82 -17.24 11.17
N ASN A 51 3.73 -17.58 11.85
CA ASN A 51 2.52 -18.08 11.22
C ASN A 51 1.78 -16.93 10.55
N VAL A 52 1.71 -16.95 9.22
CA VAL A 52 0.95 -16.00 8.42
C VAL A 52 -0.27 -16.68 7.84
N ARG A 53 -1.45 -16.17 8.19
CA ARG A 53 -2.73 -16.60 7.64
C ARG A 53 -3.03 -15.84 6.35
N ASN A 54 -3.30 -16.56 5.27
CA ASN A 54 -3.72 -15.96 4.01
C ASN A 54 -5.24 -15.65 4.04
N ARG A 55 -5.73 -14.86 3.08
CA ARG A 55 -7.15 -14.50 2.91
C ARG A 55 -8.08 -15.71 2.81
N ASN A 56 -7.59 -16.84 2.29
CA ASN A 56 -8.34 -18.10 2.19
C ASN A 56 -8.31 -18.93 3.49
N GLY A 57 -7.81 -18.37 4.59
CA GLY A 57 -7.74 -19.04 5.89
C GLY A 57 -6.55 -19.98 6.08
N LYS A 58 -5.81 -20.34 5.03
CA LYS A 58 -4.62 -21.19 5.09
C LYS A 58 -3.48 -20.53 5.89
N VAL A 59 -2.92 -21.25 6.85
CA VAL A 59 -1.75 -20.83 7.63
C VAL A 59 -0.47 -21.33 6.97
N SER A 60 0.54 -20.48 6.91
CA SER A 60 1.87 -20.81 6.36
C SER A 60 2.96 -20.15 7.20
N LEU A 61 4.07 -20.87 7.41
CA LEU A 61 5.26 -20.32 8.05
C LEU A 61 6.02 -19.43 7.06
N LYS A 62 6.29 -18.19 7.47
CA LYS A 62 7.08 -17.23 6.68
C LYS A 62 8.08 -16.52 7.58
N PRO A 63 9.22 -16.05 7.05
CA PRO A 63 10.09 -15.15 7.79
C PRO A 63 9.32 -13.89 8.22
N ASN A 64 9.51 -13.44 9.46
CA ASN A 64 8.93 -12.20 9.98
C ASN A 64 9.26 -10.99 9.09
N ILE A 65 10.48 -10.90 8.57
CA ILE A 65 10.90 -9.86 7.60
C ILE A 65 9.94 -9.79 6.40
N VAL A 66 9.55 -10.96 5.86
CA VAL A 66 8.65 -11.06 4.71
C VAL A 66 7.22 -10.71 5.11
N ALA A 67 6.79 -11.12 6.31
CA ALA A 67 5.46 -10.80 6.83
C ALA A 67 5.30 -9.28 7.00
N ASP A 68 6.25 -8.63 7.68
CA ASP A 68 6.23 -7.20 7.96
C ASP A 68 6.39 -6.36 6.69
N TYR A 69 7.22 -6.79 5.75
CA TYR A 69 7.32 -6.16 4.43
C TYR A 69 5.97 -6.17 3.71
N ASN A 70 5.29 -7.32 3.64
CA ASN A 70 4.00 -7.42 2.98
C ASN A 70 2.92 -6.58 3.69
N LEU A 71 2.96 -6.53 5.02
CA LEU A 71 2.06 -5.67 5.80
C LEU A 71 2.27 -4.20 5.44
N GLY A 72 3.52 -3.73 5.39
CA GLY A 72 3.85 -2.36 5.01
C GLY A 72 3.48 -2.02 3.57
N MET A 73 3.78 -2.92 2.62
CA MET A 73 3.49 -2.71 1.20
C MET A 73 1.99 -2.69 0.90
N SER A 74 1.18 -3.42 1.68
CA SER A 74 -0.27 -3.50 1.47
C SER A 74 -0.98 -2.13 1.45
N GLY A 75 -0.42 -1.13 2.14
CA GLY A 75 -0.96 0.22 2.15
C GLY A 75 -0.78 0.96 0.82
N ILE A 76 0.37 0.78 0.17
CA ILE A 76 0.70 1.40 -1.12
C ILE A 76 -0.15 0.77 -2.22
N ASP A 77 -0.16 -0.57 -2.29
CA ASP A 77 -0.94 -1.31 -3.28
C ASP A 77 -2.43 -0.96 -3.22
N ARG A 78 -2.98 -0.82 -2.00
CA ARG A 78 -4.37 -0.40 -1.79
C ARG A 78 -4.60 1.02 -2.28
N GLY A 79 -3.63 1.92 -2.04
CA GLY A 79 -3.66 3.29 -2.53
C GLY A 79 -3.80 3.34 -4.04
N ASP A 80 -2.89 2.66 -4.74
CA ASP A 80 -2.85 2.57 -6.19
C ASP A 80 -4.12 1.91 -6.76
N GLN A 81 -4.60 0.85 -6.11
CA GLN A 81 -5.83 0.18 -6.48
C GLN A 81 -7.03 1.14 -6.41
N MET A 82 -7.14 1.95 -5.37
CA MET A 82 -8.22 2.93 -5.22
C MET A 82 -8.17 4.06 -6.27
N VAL A 83 -6.98 4.52 -6.65
CA VAL A 83 -6.82 5.51 -7.73
C VAL A 83 -7.26 4.90 -9.07
N SER A 84 -6.82 3.67 -9.37
CA SER A 84 -7.14 3.01 -10.63
C SER A 84 -8.64 2.72 -10.84
N TYR A 85 -9.39 2.42 -9.78
CA TYR A 85 -10.84 2.15 -9.88
C TYR A 85 -11.66 3.33 -10.41
N TYR A 86 -11.23 4.56 -10.10
CA TYR A 86 -11.98 5.78 -10.42
C TYR A 86 -11.11 6.77 -11.21
N SER A 87 -10.26 6.26 -12.09
CA SER A 87 -9.36 7.12 -12.85
C SER A 87 -10.12 7.94 -13.93
N CYS A 88 -9.91 9.25 -13.89
CA CYS A 88 -10.34 10.24 -14.85
C CYS A 88 -9.33 10.43 -15.99
N LEU A 89 -8.21 9.69 -15.99
CA LEU A 89 -7.21 9.74 -17.04
C LEU A 89 -7.83 9.37 -18.41
N ARG A 90 -7.62 10.24 -19.41
CA ARG A 90 -8.01 10.03 -20.80
C ARG A 90 -6.77 9.92 -21.68
N LYS A 91 -6.87 9.24 -22.82
CA LYS A 91 -5.77 9.19 -23.80
C LYS A 91 -5.43 10.62 -24.24
N THR A 92 -4.18 11.04 -24.01
CA THR A 92 -3.68 12.35 -24.41
C THR A 92 -2.21 12.25 -24.79
N LEU A 93 -1.80 13.01 -25.80
CA LEU A 93 -0.39 13.13 -26.20
C LEU A 93 0.42 14.04 -25.26
N ARG A 94 -0.25 14.79 -24.38
CA ARG A 94 0.37 15.77 -23.48
C ARG A 94 0.60 15.18 -22.09
N TRP A 95 1.83 14.74 -21.80
CA TRP A 95 2.19 14.05 -20.55
C TRP A 95 1.92 14.88 -19.28
N HIS A 96 2.08 16.20 -19.32
CA HIS A 96 1.85 17.09 -18.16
C HIS A 96 0.38 17.08 -17.70
N LYS A 97 -0.59 16.97 -18.64
CA LYS A 97 -2.01 16.87 -18.30
C LYS A 97 -2.30 15.57 -17.53
N LYS A 98 -1.66 14.47 -17.93
CA LYS A 98 -1.74 13.18 -17.25
C LYS A 98 -1.17 13.27 -15.82
N LEU A 99 -0.03 13.93 -15.65
CA LEU A 99 0.55 14.15 -14.31
C LEU A 99 -0.37 15.00 -13.42
N ALA A 100 -0.86 16.13 -13.92
CA ALA A 100 -1.74 17.03 -13.16
C ALA A 100 -3.03 16.33 -12.68
N LEU A 101 -3.68 15.57 -13.56
CA LEU A 101 -4.87 14.79 -13.21
C LEU A 101 -4.56 13.71 -12.17
N HIS A 102 -3.43 13.01 -12.31
CA HIS A 102 -3.05 11.98 -11.35
C HIS A 102 -2.78 12.55 -9.95
N ILE A 103 -2.07 13.67 -9.87
CA ILE A 103 -1.84 14.39 -8.60
C ILE A 103 -3.18 14.75 -7.96
N PHE A 104 -4.13 15.26 -8.74
CA PHE A 104 -5.46 15.61 -8.25
C PHE A 104 -6.24 14.39 -7.71
N GLU A 105 -6.19 13.25 -8.39
CA GLU A 105 -6.82 12.01 -7.94
C GLU A 105 -6.25 11.54 -6.59
N VAL A 106 -4.93 11.64 -6.42
CA VAL A 106 -4.25 11.30 -5.15
C VAL A 106 -4.69 12.27 -4.04
N TYR A 107 -4.80 13.57 -4.32
CA TYR A 107 -5.32 14.55 -3.35
C TYR A 107 -6.74 14.22 -2.91
N LEU A 108 -7.64 13.92 -3.85
CA LEU A 108 -9.03 13.59 -3.56
C LEU A 108 -9.15 12.34 -2.68
N GLN A 109 -8.32 11.32 -2.97
CA GLN A 109 -8.24 10.11 -2.17
C GLN A 109 -7.70 10.36 -0.76
N ASN A 110 -6.69 11.21 -0.62
CA ASN A 110 -6.15 11.61 0.67
C ASN A 110 -7.17 12.41 1.49
N ALA A 111 -7.90 13.35 0.87
CA ALA A 111 -8.97 14.09 1.51
C ALA A 111 -10.08 13.16 2.04
N HIS A 112 -10.49 12.18 1.23
CA HIS A 112 -11.46 11.17 1.65
C HIS A 112 -10.95 10.30 2.81
N ARG A 113 -9.65 10.00 2.83
CA ARG A 113 -9.02 9.27 3.95
C ARG A 113 -9.02 10.11 5.22
N LEU A 114 -8.67 11.40 5.15
CA LEU A 114 -8.70 12.33 6.27
C LEU A 114 -10.11 12.48 6.86
N LEU A 115 -11.13 12.60 6.00
CA LEU A 115 -12.52 12.67 6.44
C LEU A 115 -12.91 11.43 7.27
N ARG A 116 -12.55 10.23 6.80
CA ARG A 116 -12.83 8.97 7.51
C ARG A 116 -12.02 8.81 8.79
N LEU A 117 -10.86 9.46 8.91
CA LEU A 117 -10.08 9.48 10.14
C LEU A 117 -10.68 10.43 11.17
N LYS A 118 -11.19 11.59 10.74
CA LYS A 118 -11.86 12.57 11.59
C LYS A 118 -13.23 12.10 12.07
N ASP A 119 -14.03 11.53 11.18
CA ASP A 119 -15.35 11.00 11.48
C ASP A 119 -15.42 9.51 11.14
N ARG A 120 -15.17 8.67 12.15
CA ARG A 120 -15.22 7.20 12.02
C ARG A 120 -16.65 6.66 11.86
N ALA A 121 -17.67 7.45 12.18
CA ALA A 121 -19.07 7.08 11.95
C ALA A 121 -19.49 7.36 10.50
N SER A 122 -18.84 8.32 9.83
CA SER A 122 -19.04 8.59 8.41
C SER A 122 -18.64 7.38 7.54
N LYS A 123 -19.64 6.66 7.04
CA LYS A 123 -19.48 5.54 6.10
C LYS A 123 -19.50 5.99 4.63
N ILE A 124 -19.16 7.25 4.36
CA ILE A 124 -19.21 7.81 2.99
C ILE A 124 -18.25 7.02 2.11
N ARG A 125 -18.81 6.36 1.09
CA ARG A 125 -18.03 5.61 0.08
C ARG A 125 -17.24 6.58 -0.79
N LEU A 126 -16.09 6.14 -1.30
CA LEU A 126 -15.23 6.99 -2.14
C LEU A 126 -16.00 7.58 -3.32
N LEU A 127 -16.75 6.76 -4.07
CA LEU A 127 -17.54 7.22 -5.20
C LEU A 127 -18.47 8.38 -4.84
N LYS A 128 -19.23 8.24 -3.75
CA LYS A 128 -20.16 9.26 -3.27
C LYS A 128 -19.44 10.56 -2.92
N PHE A 129 -18.30 10.47 -2.24
CA PHE A 129 -17.45 11.63 -1.96
C PHE A 129 -16.99 12.33 -3.25
N ARG A 130 -16.62 11.58 -4.29
CA ARG A 130 -16.24 12.17 -5.59
C ARG A 130 -17.42 12.84 -6.29
N GLU A 131 -18.60 12.23 -6.26
CA GLU A 131 -19.83 12.82 -6.83
C GLU A 131 -20.19 14.14 -6.15
N ASP A 132 -20.17 14.16 -4.81
CA ASP A 132 -20.48 15.36 -4.03
C ASP A 132 -19.45 16.46 -4.28
N PHE A 133 -18.17 16.08 -4.41
CA PHE A 133 -17.11 17.01 -4.79
C PHE A 133 -17.30 17.59 -6.20
N VAL A 134 -17.71 16.78 -7.18
CA VAL A 134 -18.01 17.26 -8.55
C VAL A 134 -19.23 18.18 -8.55
N LYS A 135 -20.29 17.85 -7.79
CA LYS A 135 -21.47 18.72 -7.64
C LYS A 135 -21.10 20.07 -7.03
N TYR A 136 -20.26 20.06 -6.01
CA TYR A 136 -19.72 21.27 -5.39
C TYR A 136 -18.96 22.13 -6.40
N LEU A 137 -18.06 21.55 -7.19
CA LEU A 137 -17.28 22.29 -8.19
C LEU A 137 -18.14 22.83 -9.35
N THR A 138 -19.20 22.14 -9.72
CA THR A 138 -20.08 22.53 -10.84
C THR A 138 -21.23 23.44 -10.42
N GLY A 139 -21.36 23.76 -9.13
CA GLY A 139 -22.46 24.57 -8.60
C GLY A 139 -23.82 23.87 -8.63
N LEU A 140 -23.86 22.55 -8.86
CA LEU A 140 -25.10 21.75 -8.92
C LEU A 140 -25.61 21.38 -7.51
N ASN A 141 -25.30 22.17 -6.49
CA ASN A 141 -25.71 21.93 -5.11
C ASN A 141 -27.21 22.21 -4.92
N CYS A 142 -28.05 21.20 -5.14
CA CYS A 142 -29.35 21.09 -4.48
C CYS A 142 -29.19 20.49 -3.06
N GLY A 143 -28.71 21.31 -2.11
CA GLY A 143 -28.88 21.27 -0.63
C GLY A 143 -28.23 20.18 0.24
N PRO A 144 -28.17 20.35 1.60
CA PRO A 144 -28.16 21.58 2.40
C PRO A 144 -26.73 22.01 2.78
N GLN A 145 -26.58 23.29 3.13
CA GLN A 145 -25.34 23.97 3.51
C GLN A 145 -24.57 23.23 4.60
N LEU A 146 -23.26 23.09 4.42
CA LEU A 146 -22.33 22.77 5.49
C LEU A 146 -22.39 23.92 6.51
N CYS A 147 -23.15 23.70 7.58
CA CYS A 147 -23.23 24.43 8.84
C CYS A 147 -22.47 25.76 8.89
N GLU A 148 -23.16 26.87 8.60
CA GLU A 148 -22.79 28.14 9.21
C GLU A 148 -23.18 28.06 10.69
N ALA A 149 -22.19 28.21 11.59
CA ALA A 149 -22.46 28.38 13.00
C ALA A 149 -23.09 29.78 13.21
N PRO A 150 -24.19 29.92 13.96
CA PRO A 150 -24.64 31.25 14.35
C PRO A 150 -23.65 31.80 15.37
N GLY A 151 -22.92 32.84 14.97
CA GLY A 151 -22.15 33.67 15.89
C GLY A 151 -23.08 34.48 16.79
N PRO A 152 -22.60 34.92 17.96
CA PRO A 152 -23.35 35.77 18.90
C PRO A 152 -23.64 37.16 18.32
#